data_AF-A0A2V7MH60-F1
#
_entry.id   AF-A0A2V7MH60-F1
#
_cell.length_a   1.000
_cell.length_b   1.000
_cell.length_c   1.000
_cell.angle_alpha   90.00
_cell.angle_beta   90.00
_cell.angle_gamma   90.00
#
_symmetry.space_group_name_H-M   'P 1'
#
loop_
_entity.id
_entity.type
_entity.pdbx_description
1 polymer ?
#
loop_
_entity_poly.entity_id
_entity_poly.type
_entity_poly.pdbx_seq_one_letter_code
_entity_poly.pdbx_strand_id
1 'polypeptide(L)'
;SQQAEQLPTYNAYSIDGDVTAPLVYVNFGVPADYERLERLGVSVKGAIVIARYFGSWRGIKPKVAAEHGAIGCLIYSDPKEDGYTHGDVYPQGPWRPRDGVQRGSVMDMPLYPGDPLTPGVGATKDAKRLPVSEAPTITKIPVLPISYGDAQPLLAALRGPMAPAEWRGGLGITYHVGPGPAKVHLRVKSDWSLKTLYDVIARIPGAAAPDEWVIRGNHHDAWVNGAEDPISGLVPLLEEARAYGQLLKQGWKPRRTIIYAAWDGEEPALLGSTEWVEAHADELGAKAVAYLNSDTNNRGYLDVGGSHSLEAFINDVARDIDDPETRLSAWKRAQLRAIADASTADLRQEARQRPDLRIAALGSGSDYTPFLQHIGVATLNLGFGGEGGGGIYHSIYDDFKWFTTFDDTSFVYGRALAQTVGTAVMRLADADVVPYQFTAFAETVGRYVKEVEKLLQEKQDTVRERNRQLDEGVFTATADPRQPSVPPAREELPPYLSFAPLDNAVDALNRAAERYERAFAKAQGNGGAALARPEVQALNATLRQSERALMSAAGLPRRPWYRHQIYAPGFYTGYGVKTLPGVREAIEQKNWSEAEQQIAATAQALAAHTSVVGRAAEQLEKLAP
;
A
#
# COMPACT_ATOMS: atom_id res chain seq x y z
N SER A 1 -25.41 21.66 11.21
CA SER A 1 -24.96 20.34 11.68
C SER A 1 -25.22 19.36 10.56
N GLN A 2 -24.18 18.76 9.98
CA GLN A 2 -24.31 17.71 8.95
C GLN A 2 -24.60 16.33 9.56
N GLN A 3 -24.97 16.26 10.85
CA GLN A 3 -25.29 14.99 11.53
C GLN A 3 -26.37 14.17 10.83
N ALA A 4 -27.35 14.82 10.18
CA ALA A 4 -28.40 14.12 9.42
C ALA A 4 -27.90 13.51 8.10
N GLU A 5 -26.71 13.90 7.62
CA GLU A 5 -26.06 13.42 6.40
C GLU A 5 -24.99 12.36 6.69
N GLN A 6 -24.64 12.13 7.96
CA GLN A 6 -23.61 11.16 8.34
C GLN A 6 -24.06 9.72 8.10
N LEU A 7 -23.22 8.95 7.41
CA LEU A 7 -23.43 7.52 7.24
C LEU A 7 -23.33 6.79 8.59
N PRO A 8 -24.08 5.68 8.79
CA PRO A 8 -23.89 4.83 9.95
C PRO A 8 -22.45 4.28 10.00
N THR A 9 -22.06 3.67 11.12
CA THR A 9 -20.80 2.92 11.21
C THR A 9 -20.98 1.55 10.56
N TYR A 10 -20.20 1.25 9.53
CA TYR A 10 -20.25 -0.02 8.81
C TYR A 10 -18.89 -0.34 8.17
N ASN A 11 -18.71 -1.60 7.79
CA ASN A 11 -17.65 -2.01 6.88
C ASN A 11 -18.27 -2.27 5.50
N ALA A 12 -17.83 -1.54 4.46
CA ALA A 12 -18.32 -1.78 3.10
C ALA A 12 -17.92 -3.18 2.62
N TYR A 13 -18.79 -3.78 1.81
CA TYR A 13 -18.68 -5.15 1.30
C TYR A 13 -18.70 -6.26 2.36
N SER A 14 -19.15 -5.96 3.58
CA SER A 14 -19.67 -6.99 4.48
C SER A 14 -20.93 -7.61 3.89
N ILE A 15 -20.97 -8.94 3.78
CA ILE A 15 -22.20 -9.66 3.47
C ILE A 15 -23.27 -9.44 4.55
N ASP A 16 -24.53 -9.54 4.14
CA ASP A 16 -25.69 -9.58 5.04
C ASP A 16 -25.65 -10.84 5.90
N GLY A 17 -26.14 -10.75 7.14
CA GLY A 17 -26.21 -11.89 8.04
C GLY A 17 -26.94 -11.58 9.34
N ASP A 18 -27.49 -12.61 9.96
CA ASP A 18 -28.14 -12.56 11.27
C ASP A 18 -27.74 -13.82 12.04
N VAL A 19 -26.71 -13.69 12.89
CA VAL A 19 -26.06 -14.83 13.56
C VAL A 19 -25.94 -14.58 15.06
N THR A 20 -26.13 -15.63 15.85
CA THR A 20 -25.86 -15.61 17.28
C THR A 20 -24.93 -16.75 17.63
N ALA A 21 -23.76 -16.44 18.16
CA ALA A 21 -22.73 -17.43 18.45
C ALA A 21 -21.84 -17.02 19.64
N PRO A 22 -21.06 -17.97 20.18
CA PRO A 22 -20.04 -17.67 21.17
C PRO A 22 -18.98 -16.70 20.60
N LEU A 23 -18.37 -15.89 21.47
CA LEU A 23 -17.35 -14.92 21.11
C LEU A 23 -15.94 -15.48 21.34
N VAL A 24 -15.02 -15.23 20.39
CA VAL A 24 -13.59 -15.54 20.52
C VAL A 24 -12.76 -14.30 20.21
N TYR A 25 -11.82 -13.95 21.08
CA TYR A 25 -10.86 -12.88 20.82
C TYR A 25 -9.65 -13.41 20.05
N VAL A 26 -9.38 -12.82 18.89
CA VAL A 26 -8.39 -13.32 17.93
C VAL A 26 -7.23 -12.34 17.67
N ASN A 27 -6.93 -11.47 18.64
CA ASN A 27 -5.87 -10.48 18.53
C ASN A 27 -6.05 -9.57 17.30
N PHE A 28 -5.13 -9.59 16.32
CA PHE A 28 -5.24 -8.81 15.10
C PHE A 28 -5.96 -9.57 13.98
N GLY A 29 -6.27 -10.86 14.17
CA GLY A 29 -6.95 -11.69 13.17
C GLY A 29 -6.06 -12.00 11.96
N VAL A 30 -4.75 -12.10 12.14
CA VAL A 30 -3.81 -12.57 11.09
C VAL A 30 -3.58 -14.08 11.19
N PRO A 31 -3.06 -14.78 10.15
CA PRO A 31 -2.91 -16.25 10.18
C PRO A 31 -2.17 -16.78 11.43
N ALA A 32 -1.10 -16.11 11.84
CA ALA A 32 -0.33 -16.47 13.04
C ALA A 32 -1.16 -16.41 14.34
N ASP A 33 -2.22 -15.60 14.39
CA ASP A 33 -3.10 -15.53 15.55
C ASP A 33 -3.96 -16.79 15.68
N TYR A 34 -4.42 -17.36 14.57
CA TYR A 34 -5.21 -18.59 14.58
C TYR A 34 -4.35 -19.81 14.93
N GLU A 35 -3.10 -19.87 14.44
CA GLU A 35 -2.11 -20.86 14.90
C GLU A 35 -1.85 -20.75 16.41
N ARG A 36 -1.89 -19.54 16.97
CA ARG A 36 -1.76 -19.33 18.41
C ARG A 36 -2.99 -19.80 19.18
N LEU A 37 -4.19 -19.61 18.66
CA LEU A 37 -5.43 -20.13 19.26
C LEU A 37 -5.46 -21.65 19.28
N GLU A 38 -5.03 -22.30 18.20
CA GLU A 38 -4.93 -23.76 18.15
C GLU A 38 -4.01 -24.31 19.23
N ARG A 39 -2.86 -23.65 19.48
CA ARG A 39 -1.95 -24.01 20.59
C ARG A 39 -2.59 -23.83 21.96
N LEU A 40 -3.50 -22.86 22.11
CA LEU A 40 -4.30 -22.64 23.32
C LEU A 40 -5.52 -23.57 23.41
N GLY A 41 -5.73 -24.47 22.44
CA GLY A 41 -6.88 -25.38 22.39
C GLY A 41 -8.20 -24.69 22.09
N VAL A 42 -8.18 -23.50 21.48
CA VAL A 42 -9.38 -22.72 21.15
C VAL A 42 -9.65 -22.75 19.65
N SER A 43 -10.88 -23.10 19.28
CA SER A 43 -11.35 -23.07 17.88
C SER A 43 -12.32 -21.91 17.68
N VAL A 44 -12.23 -21.27 16.52
CA VAL A 44 -13.17 -20.23 16.07
C VAL A 44 -14.33 -20.79 15.24
N LYS A 45 -14.35 -22.10 14.96
CA LYS A 45 -15.37 -22.71 14.10
C LYS A 45 -16.77 -22.53 14.69
N GLY A 46 -17.66 -21.88 13.95
CA GLY A 46 -19.02 -21.56 14.40
C GLY A 46 -19.11 -20.40 15.41
N ALA A 47 -18.01 -19.69 15.68
CA ALA A 47 -17.97 -18.55 16.58
C ALA A 47 -18.10 -17.21 15.83
N ILE A 48 -18.44 -16.16 16.56
CA ILE A 48 -18.15 -14.78 16.14
C ILE A 48 -16.77 -14.44 16.70
N VAL A 49 -15.88 -13.91 15.86
CA VAL A 49 -14.57 -13.45 16.30
C VAL A 49 -14.60 -11.94 16.57
N ILE A 50 -13.81 -11.48 17.53
CA ILE A 50 -13.51 -10.06 17.73
C ILE A 50 -12.01 -9.84 17.55
N ALA A 51 -11.66 -8.94 16.63
CA ALA A 51 -10.29 -8.60 16.27
C ALA A 51 -10.03 -7.10 16.45
N ARG A 52 -8.80 -6.73 16.75
CA ARG A 52 -8.34 -5.35 16.79
C ARG A 52 -8.07 -4.86 15.38
N TYR A 53 -8.30 -3.58 15.08
CA TYR A 53 -7.68 -2.88 13.96
C TYR A 53 -6.14 -2.93 14.07
N PHE A 54 -5.43 -2.46 13.03
CA PHE A 54 -3.97 -2.54 12.90
C PHE A 54 -3.43 -3.98 12.77
N GLY A 55 -2.11 -4.14 12.71
CA GLY A 55 -1.40 -5.43 12.51
C GLY A 55 -1.48 -6.01 11.10
N SER A 56 -2.61 -5.82 10.41
CA SER A 56 -2.83 -6.08 8.98
C SER A 56 -3.98 -5.20 8.48
N TRP A 57 -4.12 -5.11 7.16
CA TRP A 57 -5.27 -4.45 6.55
C TRP A 57 -6.60 -5.13 6.96
N ARG A 58 -7.64 -4.32 7.14
CA ARG A 58 -8.88 -4.75 7.83
C ARG A 58 -9.63 -5.90 7.17
N GLY A 59 -9.68 -6.00 5.84
CA GLY A 59 -10.37 -7.12 5.18
C GLY A 59 -9.62 -8.46 5.23
N ILE A 60 -8.35 -8.49 5.67
CA ILE A 60 -7.67 -9.75 5.99
C ILE A 60 -8.34 -10.43 7.19
N LYS A 61 -8.82 -9.66 8.17
CA LYS A 61 -9.38 -10.18 9.43
C LYS A 61 -10.59 -11.09 9.18
N PRO A 62 -11.65 -10.65 8.48
CA PRO A 62 -12.79 -11.51 8.17
C PRO A 62 -12.47 -12.61 7.15
N LYS A 63 -11.50 -12.39 6.24
CA LYS A 63 -11.02 -13.43 5.32
C LYS A 63 -10.47 -14.64 6.09
N VAL A 64 -9.47 -14.41 6.93
CA VAL A 64 -8.84 -15.49 7.70
C VAL A 64 -9.82 -16.07 8.71
N ALA A 65 -10.68 -15.25 9.33
CA ALA A 65 -11.74 -15.74 10.20
C ALA A 65 -12.65 -16.76 9.49
N ALA A 66 -13.09 -16.44 8.26
CA ALA A 66 -13.92 -17.33 7.46
C ALA A 66 -13.18 -18.61 7.04
N GLU A 67 -11.90 -18.51 6.66
CA GLU A 67 -11.05 -19.66 6.33
C GLU A 67 -10.92 -20.65 7.50
N HIS A 68 -10.93 -20.16 8.74
CA HIS A 68 -10.95 -20.96 9.97
C HIS A 68 -12.37 -21.33 10.47
N GLY A 69 -13.42 -20.98 9.71
CA GLY A 69 -14.79 -21.40 9.96
C GLY A 69 -15.57 -20.54 10.97
N ALA A 70 -15.11 -19.33 11.29
CA ALA A 70 -15.93 -18.35 11.99
C ALA A 70 -17.17 -17.99 11.16
N ILE A 71 -18.22 -17.49 11.81
CA ILE A 71 -19.50 -17.13 11.16
C ILE A 71 -19.86 -15.64 11.28
N GLY A 72 -18.97 -14.84 11.87
CA GLY A 72 -19.10 -13.40 11.98
C GLY A 72 -17.82 -12.77 12.53
N CYS A 73 -17.60 -11.49 12.25
CA CYS A 73 -16.40 -10.77 12.66
C CYS A 73 -16.77 -9.38 13.20
N LEU A 74 -16.27 -9.05 14.39
CA LEU A 74 -16.27 -7.70 14.93
C LEU A 74 -14.85 -7.14 14.86
N ILE A 75 -14.71 -5.88 14.45
CA ILE A 75 -13.42 -5.20 14.42
C ILE A 75 -13.51 -3.95 15.31
N TYR A 76 -12.55 -3.74 16.21
CA TYR A 76 -12.53 -2.56 17.07
C TYR A 76 -11.15 -1.91 17.13
N SER A 77 -11.12 -0.60 17.37
CA SER A 77 -9.87 0.16 17.55
C SER A 77 -9.47 0.14 19.02
N ASP A 78 -8.55 -0.73 19.41
CA ASP A 78 -8.13 -0.85 20.80
C ASP A 78 -7.32 0.39 21.26
N PRO A 79 -7.55 0.92 22.48
CA PRO A 79 -6.87 2.12 22.93
C PRO A 79 -5.35 2.03 22.95
N LYS A 80 -4.77 0.82 23.00
CA LYS A 80 -3.33 0.59 22.94
C LYS A 80 -2.70 1.01 21.62
N GLU A 81 -3.47 1.03 20.53
CA GLU A 81 -2.97 1.34 19.20
C GLU A 81 -3.29 2.77 18.75
N ASP A 82 -4.46 3.32 19.11
CA ASP A 82 -4.83 4.68 18.66
C ASP A 82 -5.74 5.48 19.62
N GLY A 83 -5.80 5.09 20.90
CA GLY A 83 -6.62 5.76 21.92
C GLY A 83 -5.81 6.40 23.05
N TYR A 84 -6.38 6.39 24.26
CA TYR A 84 -5.85 7.11 25.42
C TYR A 84 -4.45 6.68 25.91
N THR A 85 -3.88 5.58 25.41
CA THR A 85 -2.49 5.21 25.76
C THR A 85 -1.46 6.07 25.04
N HIS A 86 -1.87 6.79 23.99
CA HIS A 86 -1.02 7.70 23.22
C HIS A 86 -1.16 9.17 23.63
N GLY A 87 -2.22 9.54 24.36
CA GLY A 87 -2.45 10.89 24.88
C GLY A 87 -3.93 11.19 25.11
N ASP A 88 -4.25 12.48 25.27
CA ASP A 88 -5.64 12.93 25.44
C ASP A 88 -6.49 12.60 24.20
N VAL A 89 -7.72 12.15 24.44
CA VAL A 89 -8.67 11.79 23.39
C VAL A 89 -9.53 12.99 22.97
N TYR A 90 -10.13 12.91 21.80
CA TYR A 90 -11.02 13.97 21.32
C TYR A 90 -12.19 14.23 22.29
N PRO A 91 -12.55 15.49 22.60
CA PRO A 91 -12.04 16.74 22.00
C PRO A 91 -10.85 17.39 22.73
N GLN A 92 -10.32 16.79 23.80
CA GLN A 92 -9.19 17.38 24.54
C GLN A 92 -7.84 17.17 23.83
N GLY A 93 -7.69 16.07 23.11
CA GLY A 93 -6.54 15.80 22.26
C GLY A 93 -6.93 15.08 20.97
N PRO A 94 -5.95 14.67 20.14
CA PRO A 94 -6.25 14.11 18.83
C PRO A 94 -6.79 12.67 18.88
N TRP A 95 -6.45 11.90 19.92
CA TRP A 95 -6.57 10.45 19.91
C TRP A 95 -8.02 9.96 19.96
N ARG A 96 -8.22 8.70 19.55
CA ARG A 96 -9.55 8.12 19.39
C ARG A 96 -10.35 8.18 20.69
N PRO A 97 -11.55 8.79 20.69
CA PRO A 97 -12.43 8.81 21.86
C PRO A 97 -13.17 7.48 22.01
N ARG A 98 -13.81 7.30 23.17
CA ARG A 98 -14.48 6.06 23.59
C ARG A 98 -15.42 5.48 22.54
N ASP A 99 -16.18 6.35 21.91
CA ASP A 99 -17.24 5.98 20.98
C ASP A 99 -16.78 6.12 19.52
N GLY A 100 -15.48 6.35 19.29
CA GLY A 100 -14.89 6.44 17.97
C GLY A 100 -14.80 5.10 17.26
N VAL A 101 -15.33 5.06 16.04
CA VAL A 101 -15.35 3.87 15.18
C VAL A 101 -14.65 4.17 13.86
N GLN A 102 -13.72 3.30 13.47
CA GLN A 102 -13.09 3.33 12.16
C GLN A 102 -13.97 2.58 11.16
N ARG A 103 -14.45 3.25 10.11
CA ARG A 103 -15.09 2.65 8.94
C ARG A 103 -14.03 2.08 7.99
N GLY A 104 -14.46 1.44 6.92
CA GLY A 104 -13.54 0.94 5.91
C GLY A 104 -14.08 -0.27 5.16
N SER A 105 -13.58 -0.46 3.95
CA SER A 105 -13.84 -1.67 3.16
C SER A 105 -13.28 -2.92 3.80
N VAL A 106 -14.02 -4.02 3.71
CA VAL A 106 -13.53 -5.38 4.04
C VAL A 106 -13.49 -6.30 2.83
N MET A 107 -13.61 -5.75 1.61
CA MET A 107 -13.46 -6.47 0.35
C MET A 107 -12.11 -7.22 0.28
N ASP A 108 -12.03 -8.44 -0.24
CA ASP A 108 -10.74 -9.14 -0.41
C ASP A 108 -9.90 -8.53 -1.56
N MET A 109 -9.49 -7.27 -1.39
CA MET A 109 -8.66 -6.49 -2.32
C MET A 109 -7.37 -7.19 -2.74
N PRO A 110 -6.71 -8.03 -1.92
CA PRO A 110 -5.60 -8.85 -2.39
C PRO A 110 -5.90 -9.72 -3.61
N LEU A 111 -7.17 -10.02 -3.94
CA LEU A 111 -7.54 -10.65 -5.20
C LEU A 111 -7.57 -9.65 -6.35
N TYR A 112 -8.33 -8.56 -6.18
CA TYR A 112 -8.37 -7.38 -7.04
C TYR A 112 -9.11 -6.22 -6.34
N PRO A 113 -8.75 -4.94 -6.61
CA PRO A 113 -9.55 -3.77 -6.27
C PRO A 113 -10.58 -3.45 -7.38
N GLY A 114 -11.32 -2.35 -7.26
CA GLY A 114 -12.36 -1.97 -8.22
C GLY A 114 -13.73 -2.53 -7.90
N ASP A 115 -14.69 -2.36 -8.82
CA ASP A 115 -16.05 -2.87 -8.69
C ASP A 115 -15.99 -4.40 -8.54
N PRO A 116 -16.50 -4.98 -7.43
CA PRO A 116 -16.54 -6.42 -7.23
C PRO A 116 -17.16 -7.20 -8.39
N LEU A 117 -18.02 -6.53 -9.17
CA LEU A 117 -18.86 -7.15 -10.19
C LEU A 117 -18.30 -7.04 -11.61
N THR A 118 -17.28 -6.21 -11.88
CA THR A 118 -16.70 -6.04 -13.23
C THR A 118 -15.19 -6.26 -13.29
N PRO A 119 -14.63 -7.33 -12.68
CA PRO A 119 -13.19 -7.48 -12.61
C PRO A 119 -12.53 -7.50 -14.01
N GLY A 120 -11.59 -6.59 -14.22
CA GLY A 120 -10.77 -6.51 -15.44
C GLY A 120 -11.41 -5.72 -16.59
N VAL A 121 -12.57 -5.09 -16.38
CA VAL A 121 -13.24 -4.23 -17.37
C VAL A 121 -13.94 -3.06 -16.67
N GLY A 122 -13.77 -1.85 -17.19
CA GLY A 122 -14.41 -0.66 -16.59
C GLY A 122 -15.94 -0.78 -16.48
N ALA A 123 -16.48 -0.41 -15.32
CA ALA A 123 -17.88 -0.52 -14.89
C ALA A 123 -18.84 0.45 -15.59
N THR A 124 -18.80 0.49 -16.92
CA THR A 124 -19.71 1.28 -17.75
C THR A 124 -21.17 0.80 -17.61
N LYS A 125 -22.10 1.59 -18.17
CA LYS A 125 -23.53 1.25 -18.21
C LYS A 125 -23.80 -0.12 -18.85
N ASP A 126 -23.00 -0.49 -19.85
CA ASP A 126 -23.17 -1.72 -20.63
C ASP A 126 -22.21 -2.85 -20.19
N ALA A 127 -21.40 -2.61 -19.16
CA ALA A 127 -20.48 -3.62 -18.62
C ALA A 127 -21.26 -4.83 -18.07
N LYS A 128 -20.79 -6.02 -18.44
CA LYS A 128 -21.32 -7.28 -17.90
C LYS A 128 -20.90 -7.40 -16.45
N ARG A 129 -21.87 -7.61 -15.57
CA ARG A 129 -21.68 -7.70 -14.12
C ARG A 129 -21.87 -9.12 -13.62
N LEU A 130 -20.98 -9.55 -12.75
CA LEU A 130 -21.17 -10.76 -11.95
C LEU A 130 -22.40 -10.57 -11.04
N PRO A 131 -23.16 -11.64 -10.74
CA PRO A 131 -24.05 -11.66 -9.60
C PRO A 131 -23.26 -11.42 -8.30
N VAL A 132 -23.82 -10.69 -7.35
CA VAL A 132 -23.19 -10.41 -6.04
C VAL A 132 -22.73 -11.70 -5.33
N SER A 133 -23.52 -12.78 -5.43
CA SER A 133 -23.20 -14.09 -4.85
C SER A 133 -21.97 -14.78 -5.47
N GLU A 134 -21.59 -14.37 -6.68
CA GLU A 134 -20.45 -14.93 -7.42
C GLU A 134 -19.20 -14.05 -7.32
N ALA A 135 -19.31 -12.82 -6.78
CA ALA A 135 -18.19 -11.93 -6.60
C ALA A 135 -17.20 -12.49 -5.56
N PRO A 136 -15.97 -12.90 -5.96
CA PRO A 136 -15.03 -13.55 -5.06
C PRO A 136 -14.53 -12.61 -3.95
N THR A 137 -14.49 -11.30 -4.21
CA THR A 137 -13.96 -10.29 -3.30
C THR A 137 -14.93 -9.87 -2.19
N ILE A 138 -16.22 -10.21 -2.27
CA ILE A 138 -17.17 -9.95 -1.18
C ILE A 138 -16.95 -10.94 -0.04
N THR A 139 -17.01 -10.44 1.21
CA THR A 139 -16.74 -11.26 2.40
C THR A 139 -17.66 -12.46 2.49
N LYS A 140 -17.18 -13.54 3.13
CA LYS A 140 -17.96 -14.77 3.32
C LYS A 140 -18.76 -14.79 4.63
N ILE A 141 -18.51 -13.83 5.52
CA ILE A 141 -19.14 -13.69 6.83
C ILE A 141 -19.52 -12.22 7.09
N PRO A 142 -20.58 -11.95 7.88
CA PRO A 142 -20.93 -10.59 8.28
C PRO A 142 -19.85 -9.97 9.16
N VAL A 143 -19.57 -8.68 8.92
CA VAL A 143 -18.52 -7.91 9.57
C VAL A 143 -19.06 -6.56 10.04
N LEU A 144 -18.74 -6.15 11.26
CA LEU A 144 -19.14 -4.85 11.78
C LEU A 144 -17.99 -4.19 12.57
N PRO A 145 -17.70 -2.90 12.32
CA PRO A 145 -16.76 -2.16 13.14
C PRO A 145 -17.49 -1.60 14.37
N ILE A 146 -16.84 -1.66 15.53
CA ILE A 146 -17.39 -1.16 16.79
C ILE A 146 -16.39 -0.26 17.52
N SER A 147 -16.88 0.57 18.42
CA SER A 147 -16.04 1.41 19.27
C SER A 147 -15.32 0.55 20.32
N TYR A 148 -14.23 1.06 20.90
CA TYR A 148 -13.65 0.36 22.04
C TYR A 148 -14.52 0.44 23.29
N GLY A 149 -15.40 1.45 23.38
CA GLY A 149 -16.45 1.52 24.38
C GLY A 149 -17.42 0.32 24.33
N ASP A 150 -17.78 -0.11 23.12
CA ASP A 150 -18.65 -1.27 22.88
C ASP A 150 -17.90 -2.61 22.94
N ALA A 151 -16.63 -2.62 22.53
CA ALA A 151 -15.78 -3.82 22.62
C ALA A 151 -15.50 -4.21 24.08
N GLN A 152 -15.33 -3.25 24.98
CA GLN A 152 -14.99 -3.51 26.37
C GLN A 152 -15.93 -4.47 27.11
N PRO A 153 -17.27 -4.25 27.14
CA PRO A 153 -18.17 -5.19 27.81
C PRO A 153 -18.16 -6.60 27.16
N LEU A 154 -17.96 -6.68 25.83
CA LEU A 154 -17.86 -7.97 25.13
C LEU A 154 -16.61 -8.74 25.56
N LEU A 155 -15.46 -8.08 25.55
CA LEU A 155 -14.18 -8.67 25.94
C LEU A 155 -14.11 -9.00 27.43
N ALA A 156 -14.70 -8.15 28.29
CA ALA A 156 -14.78 -8.40 29.73
C ALA A 156 -15.65 -9.62 30.10
N ALA A 157 -16.59 -9.97 29.23
CA ALA A 157 -17.46 -11.14 29.40
C ALA A 157 -16.77 -12.46 28.98
N LEU A 158 -15.65 -12.41 28.25
CA LEU A 158 -14.90 -13.61 27.87
C LEU A 158 -14.30 -14.30 29.11
N ARG A 159 -14.33 -15.64 29.07
CA ARG A 159 -13.57 -16.52 29.97
C ARG A 159 -12.77 -17.50 29.09
N GLY A 160 -12.24 -18.57 29.69
CA GLY A 160 -11.31 -19.48 29.03
C GLY A 160 -9.85 -19.07 29.28
N PRO A 161 -8.89 -19.55 28.47
CA PRO A 161 -7.48 -19.22 28.64
C PRO A 161 -7.26 -17.71 28.65
N MET A 162 -6.35 -17.25 29.51
CA MET A 162 -5.93 -15.86 29.51
C MET A 162 -5.16 -15.58 28.22
N ALA A 163 -5.41 -14.43 27.61
CA ALA A 163 -4.71 -14.04 26.39
C ALA A 163 -3.19 -13.92 26.66
N PRO A 164 -2.35 -14.34 25.69
CA PRO A 164 -0.91 -14.09 25.71
C PRO A 164 -0.60 -12.61 25.99
N ALA A 165 0.54 -12.31 26.62
CA ALA A 165 0.87 -10.96 27.05
C ALA A 165 0.90 -9.96 25.87
N GLU A 166 1.42 -10.41 24.73
CA GLU A 166 1.51 -9.68 23.48
C GLU A 166 0.14 -9.37 22.85
N TRP A 167 -0.92 -10.12 23.21
CA TRP A 167 -2.29 -9.90 22.73
C TRP A 167 -3.10 -8.94 23.57
N ARG A 168 -2.60 -8.53 24.74
CA ARG A 168 -3.35 -7.67 25.66
C ARG A 168 -3.32 -6.22 25.16
N GLY A 169 -4.52 -5.66 25.02
CA GLY A 169 -4.75 -4.27 24.63
C GLY A 169 -4.72 -3.30 25.81
N GLY A 170 -5.23 -2.10 25.57
CA GLY A 170 -5.23 -0.96 26.49
C GLY A 170 -6.45 -0.90 27.40
N LEU A 171 -7.51 -1.66 27.11
CA LEU A 171 -8.71 -1.72 27.97
C LEU A 171 -8.37 -2.22 29.38
N GLY A 172 -8.96 -1.59 30.39
CA GLY A 172 -8.77 -1.92 31.81
C GLY A 172 -9.47 -3.21 32.26
N ILE A 173 -9.23 -4.31 31.55
CA ILE A 173 -9.84 -5.63 31.75
C ILE A 173 -8.78 -6.73 31.70
N THR A 174 -9.10 -7.90 32.25
CA THR A 174 -8.32 -9.12 31.97
C THR A 174 -8.75 -9.68 30.62
N TYR A 175 -7.81 -9.77 29.68
CA TYR A 175 -8.08 -10.36 28.37
C TYR A 175 -8.09 -11.89 28.46
N HIS A 176 -9.21 -12.47 28.06
CA HIS A 176 -9.36 -13.90 27.80
C HIS A 176 -9.63 -14.12 26.31
N VAL A 177 -9.29 -15.30 25.78
CA VAL A 177 -9.50 -15.61 24.36
C VAL A 177 -10.88 -16.18 24.04
N GLY A 178 -11.65 -16.67 25.03
CA GLY A 178 -12.90 -17.38 24.79
C GLY A 178 -12.74 -18.91 24.81
N PRO A 179 -13.73 -19.69 24.33
CA PRO A 179 -14.91 -19.27 23.55
C PRO A 179 -16.19 -19.00 24.36
N GLY A 180 -16.18 -18.86 25.69
CA GLY A 180 -17.43 -18.67 26.45
C GLY A 180 -17.25 -17.99 27.81
N PRO A 181 -18.34 -17.68 28.54
CA PRO A 181 -19.74 -17.89 28.17
C PRO A 181 -20.34 -16.78 27.30
N ALA A 182 -19.55 -15.75 26.94
CA ALA A 182 -20.02 -14.63 26.13
C ALA A 182 -20.60 -15.11 24.78
N LYS A 183 -21.84 -14.67 24.50
CA LYS A 183 -22.49 -14.84 23.21
C LYS A 183 -22.80 -13.47 22.63
N VAL A 184 -22.66 -13.33 21.33
CA VAL A 184 -22.95 -12.11 20.58
C VAL A 184 -24.04 -12.42 19.56
N HIS A 185 -24.98 -11.50 19.41
CA HIS A 185 -25.89 -11.43 18.28
C HIS A 185 -25.38 -10.36 17.32
N LEU A 186 -25.00 -10.76 16.11
CA LEU A 186 -24.53 -9.88 15.05
C LEU A 186 -25.54 -9.89 13.91
N ARG A 187 -26.04 -8.71 13.56
CA ARG A 187 -26.95 -8.52 12.43
C ARG A 187 -26.43 -7.42 11.52
N VAL A 188 -26.17 -7.76 10.26
CA VAL A 188 -25.76 -6.85 9.19
C VAL A 188 -26.78 -6.94 8.06
N LYS A 189 -27.24 -5.79 7.58
CA LYS A 189 -28.10 -5.67 6.40
C LYS A 189 -27.71 -4.43 5.63
N SER A 190 -27.33 -4.61 4.37
CA SER A 190 -26.79 -3.55 3.51
C SER A 190 -27.71 -3.23 2.33
N ASP A 191 -27.52 -2.04 1.73
CA ASP A 191 -28.08 -1.70 0.43
C ASP A 191 -27.10 -2.14 -0.66
N TRP A 192 -27.52 -3.09 -1.49
CA TRP A 192 -26.74 -3.64 -2.61
C TRP A 192 -27.09 -2.99 -3.96
N SER A 193 -27.82 -1.88 -3.98
CA SER A 193 -28.13 -1.16 -5.21
C SER A 193 -26.87 -0.49 -5.80
N LEU A 194 -26.76 -0.54 -7.12
CA LEU A 194 -25.69 0.15 -7.84
C LEU A 194 -25.79 1.66 -7.64
N LYS A 195 -24.64 2.29 -7.40
CA LYS A 195 -24.49 3.75 -7.34
C LYS A 195 -23.59 4.21 -8.48
N THR A 196 -23.84 5.41 -8.98
CA THR A 196 -22.97 6.06 -9.97
C THR A 196 -21.87 6.80 -9.23
N LEU A 197 -20.62 6.60 -9.66
CA LEU A 197 -19.45 7.36 -9.22
C LEU A 197 -19.05 8.38 -10.29
N TYR A 198 -18.39 9.45 -9.87
CA TYR A 198 -17.97 10.56 -10.71
C TYR A 198 -16.50 10.91 -10.50
N ASP A 199 -15.65 10.33 -11.35
CA ASP A 199 -14.27 10.83 -11.49
C ASP A 199 -14.26 12.16 -12.25
N VAL A 200 -13.44 13.11 -11.79
CA VAL A 200 -13.22 14.39 -12.48
C VAL A 200 -11.88 14.36 -13.18
N ILE A 201 -11.90 14.32 -14.52
CA ILE A 201 -10.68 14.27 -15.34
C ILE A 201 -10.49 15.60 -16.09
N ALA A 202 -9.44 16.34 -15.76
CA ALA A 202 -9.05 17.58 -16.42
C ALA A 202 -7.73 17.41 -17.19
N ARG A 203 -7.65 17.97 -18.40
CA ARG A 203 -6.46 17.82 -19.28
C ARG A 203 -5.89 19.17 -19.67
N ILE A 204 -4.58 19.32 -19.55
CA ILE A 204 -3.79 20.42 -20.14
C ILE A 204 -3.00 19.81 -21.32
N PRO A 205 -3.37 20.10 -22.58
CA PRO A 205 -2.72 19.50 -23.74
C PRO A 205 -1.24 19.89 -23.85
N GLY A 206 -0.39 18.89 -24.12
CA GLY A 206 1.03 19.11 -24.41
C GLY A 206 1.25 19.76 -25.78
N ALA A 207 2.25 20.64 -25.89
CA ALA A 207 2.55 21.36 -27.11
C ALA A 207 3.45 20.59 -28.10
N ALA A 208 4.34 19.73 -27.60
CA ALA A 208 5.30 19.01 -28.44
C ALA A 208 5.12 17.48 -28.40
N ALA A 209 4.60 16.96 -27.30
CA ALA A 209 4.39 15.54 -27.07
C ALA A 209 2.99 15.29 -26.44
N PRO A 210 1.89 15.62 -27.14
CA PRO A 210 0.52 15.53 -26.59
C PRO A 210 0.10 14.09 -26.24
N ASP A 211 0.73 13.08 -26.86
CA ASP A 211 0.51 11.65 -26.59
C ASP A 211 1.40 11.09 -25.47
N GLU A 212 2.10 11.95 -24.72
CA GLU A 212 2.82 11.58 -23.51
C GLU A 212 2.11 12.22 -22.31
N TRP A 213 1.66 11.41 -21.36
CA TRP A 213 0.75 11.84 -20.29
C TRP A 213 1.41 11.74 -18.92
N VAL A 214 1.51 12.87 -18.23
CA VAL A 214 1.84 12.94 -16.79
C VAL A 214 0.52 13.07 -16.04
N ILE A 215 0.22 12.08 -15.20
CA ILE A 215 -1.07 11.98 -14.53
C ILE A 215 -0.87 12.29 -13.05
N ARG A 216 -1.71 13.17 -12.50
CA ARG A 216 -1.72 13.59 -11.11
C ARG A 216 -3.10 13.29 -10.52
N GLY A 217 -3.18 12.37 -9.56
CA GLY A 217 -4.44 11.91 -8.98
C GLY A 217 -4.49 11.97 -7.45
N ASN A 218 -5.70 12.09 -6.92
CA ASN A 218 -6.08 12.00 -5.52
C ASN A 218 -7.59 11.72 -5.46
N HIS A 219 -8.08 10.93 -4.52
CA HIS A 219 -9.52 10.73 -4.39
C HIS A 219 -10.21 11.90 -3.68
N HIS A 220 -11.53 12.04 -3.89
CA HIS A 220 -12.33 13.09 -3.26
C HIS A 220 -13.47 12.55 -2.39
N ASP A 221 -13.78 11.26 -2.50
CA ASP A 221 -14.74 10.61 -1.61
C ASP A 221 -14.12 10.31 -0.23
N ALA A 222 -14.95 10.38 0.80
CA ALA A 222 -14.57 10.09 2.18
C ALA A 222 -15.67 9.29 2.87
N TRP A 223 -15.35 8.54 3.93
CA TRP A 223 -16.39 7.86 4.73
C TRP A 223 -17.41 8.81 5.38
N VAL A 224 -16.96 9.99 5.82
CA VAL A 224 -17.81 10.99 6.50
C VAL A 224 -17.45 12.40 6.06
N ASN A 225 -16.55 13.11 6.76
CA ASN A 225 -16.17 14.48 6.39
C ASN A 225 -14.79 14.52 5.71
N GLY A 226 -13.86 13.66 6.12
CA GLY A 226 -12.61 13.40 5.42
C GLY A 226 -11.65 14.59 5.33
N ALA A 227 -11.51 15.36 6.41
CA ALA A 227 -10.68 16.56 6.38
C ALA A 227 -9.20 16.20 6.19
N GLU A 228 -8.73 15.16 6.88
CA GLU A 228 -7.45 14.51 6.62
C GLU A 228 -7.58 13.60 5.38
N ASP A 229 -8.44 12.58 5.46
CA ASP A 229 -8.57 11.57 4.41
C ASP A 229 -9.86 11.76 3.59
N PRO A 230 -9.79 12.27 2.35
CA PRO A 230 -8.61 12.64 1.54
C PRO A 230 -8.43 14.13 1.28
N ILE A 231 -9.28 14.98 1.85
CA ILE A 231 -9.40 16.38 1.40
C ILE A 231 -8.08 17.16 1.64
N SER A 232 -7.27 16.73 2.61
CA SER A 232 -5.94 17.31 2.83
C SER A 232 -4.96 17.10 1.67
N GLY A 233 -5.11 16.03 0.88
CA GLY A 233 -4.37 15.80 -0.38
C GLY A 233 -5.06 16.41 -1.60
N LEU A 234 -6.39 16.50 -1.60
CA LEU A 234 -7.18 17.08 -2.70
C LEU A 234 -6.96 18.58 -2.85
N VAL A 235 -6.95 19.30 -1.73
CA VAL A 235 -6.77 20.77 -1.73
C VAL A 235 -5.45 21.18 -2.39
N PRO A 236 -4.29 20.58 -2.07
CA PRO A 236 -3.04 20.78 -2.81
C PRO A 236 -3.15 20.49 -4.31
N LEU A 237 -3.80 19.38 -4.72
CA LEU A 237 -4.00 19.07 -6.14
C LEU A 237 -4.78 20.18 -6.86
N LEU A 238 -5.84 20.70 -6.24
CA LEU A 238 -6.62 21.81 -6.80
C LEU A 238 -5.80 23.11 -6.88
N GLU A 239 -4.95 23.38 -5.90
CA GLU A 239 -4.06 24.55 -5.88
C GLU A 239 -2.95 24.44 -6.95
N GLU A 240 -2.38 23.26 -7.15
CA GLU A 240 -1.47 22.95 -8.27
C GLU A 240 -2.13 23.26 -9.62
N ALA A 241 -3.33 22.71 -9.85
CA ALA A 241 -4.10 22.93 -11.06
C ALA A 241 -4.43 24.42 -11.28
N ARG A 242 -4.77 25.16 -10.22
CA ARG A 242 -5.01 26.62 -10.26
C ARG A 242 -3.74 27.36 -10.65
N ALA A 243 -2.59 27.02 -10.07
CA ALA A 243 -1.30 27.65 -10.35
C ALA A 243 -0.88 27.44 -11.81
N TYR A 244 -1.01 26.22 -12.33
CA TYR A 244 -0.75 25.93 -13.75
C TYR A 244 -1.72 26.64 -14.68
N GLY A 245 -2.98 26.78 -14.28
CA GLY A 245 -3.95 27.60 -14.99
C GLY A 245 -3.50 29.06 -15.15
N GLN A 246 -2.77 29.62 -14.17
CA GLN A 246 -2.18 30.97 -14.29
C GLN A 246 -0.96 30.98 -15.22
N LEU A 247 -0.11 29.96 -15.16
CA LEU A 247 1.05 29.84 -16.08
C LEU A 247 0.60 29.73 -17.54
N LEU A 248 -0.46 28.96 -17.81
CA LEU A 248 -1.06 28.86 -19.14
C LEU A 248 -1.53 30.22 -19.67
N LYS A 249 -2.17 31.05 -18.82
CA LYS A 249 -2.59 32.42 -19.17
C LYS A 249 -1.40 33.35 -19.45
N GLN A 250 -0.24 33.05 -18.88
CA GLN A 250 1.01 33.77 -19.12
C GLN A 250 1.80 33.24 -20.32
N GLY A 251 1.29 32.19 -20.99
CA GLY A 251 1.87 31.66 -22.22
C GLY A 251 2.78 30.45 -22.04
N TRP A 252 2.96 29.93 -20.82
CA TRP A 252 3.59 28.62 -20.64
C TRP A 252 2.73 27.54 -21.32
N LYS A 253 3.38 26.56 -21.94
CA LYS A 253 2.73 25.39 -22.53
C LYS A 253 3.58 24.18 -22.20
N PRO A 254 3.05 23.16 -21.52
CA PRO A 254 3.85 22.01 -21.18
C PRO A 254 4.25 21.23 -22.44
N ARG A 255 5.41 20.58 -22.43
CA ARG A 255 5.80 19.70 -23.55
C ARG A 255 4.83 18.52 -23.68
N ARG A 256 4.55 17.85 -22.57
CA ARG A 256 3.64 16.69 -22.42
C ARG A 256 2.25 17.11 -21.98
N THR A 257 1.27 16.24 -22.19
CA THR A 257 -0.08 16.45 -21.64
C THR A 257 -0.05 16.19 -20.13
N ILE A 258 -0.64 17.09 -19.36
CA ILE A 258 -0.87 16.90 -17.91
C ILE A 258 -2.34 16.54 -17.71
N ILE A 259 -2.59 15.48 -16.94
CA ILE A 259 -3.94 15.03 -16.57
C ILE A 259 -4.08 15.15 -15.06
N TYR A 260 -5.05 15.92 -14.60
CA TYR A 260 -5.50 15.93 -13.21
C TYR A 260 -6.71 15.02 -13.08
N ALA A 261 -6.72 14.18 -12.07
CA ALA A 261 -7.81 13.28 -11.74
C ALA A 261 -8.21 13.45 -10.28
N ALA A 262 -9.51 13.69 -10.03
CA ALA A 262 -10.11 13.50 -8.72
C ALA A 262 -10.93 12.21 -8.76
N TRP A 263 -10.49 11.17 -8.04
CA TRP A 263 -11.10 9.84 -8.07
C TRP A 263 -12.27 9.74 -7.10
N ASP A 264 -13.34 9.06 -7.50
CA ASP A 264 -14.48 8.75 -6.63
C ASP A 264 -14.50 7.26 -6.24
N GLY A 265 -15.09 6.93 -5.10
CA GLY A 265 -15.16 5.59 -4.57
C GLY A 265 -13.81 4.92 -4.26
N GLU A 266 -12.77 5.66 -3.89
CA GLU A 266 -11.54 5.07 -3.37
C GLU A 266 -11.82 4.26 -2.10
N GLU A 267 -12.57 4.85 -1.17
CA GLU A 267 -12.73 4.35 0.18
C GLU A 267 -13.40 2.96 0.25
N PRO A 268 -14.43 2.69 -0.58
CA PRO A 268 -14.96 1.35 -0.72
C PRO A 268 -13.96 0.35 -1.31
N ALA A 269 -13.14 0.68 -2.31
CA ALA A 269 -12.37 -0.34 -3.05
C ALA A 269 -11.44 0.17 -4.17
N LEU A 270 -11.03 1.43 -4.20
CA LEU A 270 -10.31 2.04 -5.34
C LEU A 270 -11.16 2.04 -6.62
N LEU A 271 -12.47 2.25 -6.50
CA LEU A 271 -13.43 2.05 -7.57
C LEU A 271 -13.13 2.94 -8.78
N GLY A 272 -13.20 4.26 -8.64
CA GLY A 272 -13.06 5.20 -9.76
C GLY A 272 -11.74 5.04 -10.52
N SER A 273 -10.61 5.07 -9.80
CA SER A 273 -9.29 4.90 -10.42
C SER A 273 -9.11 3.54 -11.10
N THR A 274 -9.61 2.46 -10.50
CA THR A 274 -9.53 1.11 -11.09
C THR A 274 -10.37 1.02 -12.36
N GLU A 275 -11.64 1.41 -12.29
CA GLU A 275 -12.55 1.34 -13.43
C GLU A 275 -12.09 2.24 -14.58
N TRP A 276 -11.52 3.40 -14.27
CA TRP A 276 -10.95 4.30 -15.27
C TRP A 276 -9.72 3.70 -15.94
N VAL A 277 -8.81 3.09 -15.17
CA VAL A 277 -7.63 2.41 -15.72
C VAL A 277 -8.03 1.21 -16.58
N GLU A 278 -8.97 0.39 -16.13
CA GLU A 278 -9.44 -0.77 -16.90
C GLU A 278 -10.13 -0.35 -18.21
N ALA A 279 -10.95 0.72 -18.17
CA ALA A 279 -11.60 1.25 -19.37
C ALA A 279 -10.61 1.85 -20.39
N HIS A 280 -9.46 2.37 -19.93
CA HIS A 280 -8.48 3.07 -20.77
C HIS A 280 -7.12 2.35 -20.85
N ALA A 281 -7.06 1.06 -20.53
CA ALA A 281 -5.81 0.33 -20.36
C ALA A 281 -4.89 0.41 -21.58
N ASP A 282 -5.43 0.29 -22.80
CA ASP A 282 -4.65 0.39 -24.04
C ASP A 282 -4.13 1.82 -24.28
N GLU A 283 -4.96 2.84 -24.02
CA GLU A 283 -4.58 4.24 -24.21
C GLU A 283 -3.51 4.66 -23.18
N LEU A 284 -3.71 4.31 -21.91
CA LEU A 284 -2.73 4.49 -20.86
C LEU A 284 -1.47 3.70 -21.16
N GLY A 285 -1.62 2.49 -21.68
CA GLY A 285 -0.59 1.63 -22.24
C GLY A 285 0.39 2.38 -23.15
N ALA A 286 -0.16 3.10 -24.11
CA ALA A 286 0.61 3.84 -25.11
C ALA A 286 1.14 5.19 -24.60
N LYS A 287 0.39 5.89 -23.76
CA LYS A 287 0.59 7.33 -23.50
C LYS A 287 1.13 7.67 -22.11
N ALA A 288 0.82 6.89 -21.07
CA ALA A 288 1.18 7.25 -19.69
C ALA A 288 2.69 7.22 -19.46
N VAL A 289 3.24 8.37 -19.06
CA VAL A 289 4.63 8.55 -18.62
C VAL A 289 4.75 8.27 -17.13
N ALA A 290 3.93 8.89 -16.30
CA ALA A 290 3.97 8.63 -14.87
C ALA A 290 2.62 8.92 -14.23
N TYR A 291 2.36 8.28 -13.09
CA TYR A 291 1.26 8.59 -12.20
C TYR A 291 1.81 9.11 -10.87
N LEU A 292 1.28 10.24 -10.40
CA LEU A 292 1.64 10.84 -9.11
C LEU A 292 0.39 10.88 -8.24
N ASN A 293 0.45 10.14 -7.14
CA ASN A 293 -0.58 10.06 -6.14
C ASN A 293 -0.26 10.92 -4.92
N SER A 294 -1.31 11.50 -4.37
CA SER A 294 -1.39 11.87 -2.97
C SER A 294 -2.75 11.39 -2.52
N ASP A 295 -2.91 11.21 -1.23
CA ASP A 295 -4.12 10.66 -0.63
C ASP A 295 -4.44 11.59 0.54
N THR A 296 -3.70 11.41 1.61
CA THR A 296 -3.65 12.33 2.74
C THR A 296 -2.40 13.21 2.72
N ASN A 297 -2.44 14.27 3.51
CA ASN A 297 -1.30 15.13 3.81
C ASN A 297 -1.44 15.79 5.18
N ASN A 298 -0.40 15.66 5.98
CA ASN A 298 -0.35 16.09 7.37
C ASN A 298 0.87 16.98 7.63
N ARG A 299 0.99 17.44 8.88
CA ARG A 299 2.17 18.13 9.39
C ARG A 299 3.36 17.15 9.55
N GLY A 300 4.54 17.49 9.01
CA GLY A 300 5.80 16.81 9.37
C GLY A 300 6.81 16.59 8.24
N TYR A 301 7.26 15.35 8.06
CA TYR A 301 8.32 14.94 7.14
C TYR A 301 7.74 14.55 5.78
N LEU A 302 8.51 14.74 4.70
CA LEU A 302 8.12 14.21 3.39
C LEU A 302 8.34 12.70 3.34
N ASP A 303 7.28 11.95 3.08
CA ASP A 303 7.28 10.51 2.84
C ASP A 303 7.02 10.21 1.36
N VAL A 304 7.79 9.26 0.82
CA VAL A 304 7.76 8.92 -0.60
C VAL A 304 7.82 7.40 -0.80
N GLY A 305 6.91 6.88 -1.61
CA GLY A 305 6.99 5.51 -2.14
C GLY A 305 6.73 5.46 -3.64
N GLY A 306 7.26 4.46 -4.35
CA GLY A 306 7.02 4.34 -5.78
C GLY A 306 7.92 3.39 -6.55
N SER A 307 7.86 3.55 -7.87
CA SER A 307 8.81 2.98 -8.83
C SER A 307 10.19 3.55 -8.55
N HIS A 308 11.16 2.68 -8.27
CA HIS A 308 12.51 3.13 -7.88
C HIS A 308 13.28 3.76 -9.04
N SER A 309 12.76 3.65 -10.27
CA SER A 309 13.21 4.41 -11.43
C SER A 309 13.04 5.93 -11.27
N LEU A 310 12.18 6.37 -10.36
CA LEU A 310 11.91 7.78 -10.04
C LEU A 310 12.58 8.26 -8.75
N GLU A 311 13.39 7.41 -8.09
CA GLU A 311 14.00 7.72 -6.79
C GLU A 311 14.91 8.96 -6.86
N ALA A 312 15.86 9.00 -7.78
CA ALA A 312 16.75 10.14 -7.93
C ALA A 312 15.96 11.42 -8.27
N PHE A 313 15.00 11.31 -9.18
CA PHE A 313 14.14 12.41 -9.60
C PHE A 313 13.40 13.08 -8.42
N ILE A 314 12.75 12.28 -7.55
CA ILE A 314 11.99 12.85 -6.44
C ILE A 314 12.89 13.35 -5.31
N ASN A 315 14.08 12.76 -5.15
CA ASN A 315 15.10 13.29 -4.23
C ASN A 315 15.58 14.69 -4.68
N ASP A 316 15.78 14.90 -5.98
CA ASP A 316 16.13 16.21 -6.53
C ASP A 316 15.02 17.24 -6.34
N VAL A 317 13.74 16.86 -6.53
CA VAL A 317 12.61 17.73 -6.20
C VAL A 317 12.63 18.09 -4.71
N ALA A 318 12.77 17.10 -3.82
CA ALA A 318 12.76 17.31 -2.37
C ALA A 318 13.90 18.21 -1.87
N ARG A 319 15.01 18.31 -2.59
CA ARG A 319 16.12 19.24 -2.26
C ARG A 319 15.76 20.70 -2.51
N ASP A 320 14.88 20.96 -3.47
CA ASP A 320 14.48 22.31 -3.89
C ASP A 320 13.24 22.83 -3.16
N ILE A 321 12.59 21.98 -2.36
CA ILE A 321 11.44 22.37 -1.54
C ILE A 321 11.89 22.65 -0.12
N ASP A 322 11.58 23.84 0.38
CA ASP A 322 11.77 24.16 1.80
C ASP A 322 10.68 23.53 2.65
N ASP A 323 11.11 22.86 3.72
CA ASP A 323 10.24 22.50 4.82
C ASP A 323 9.71 23.79 5.51
N PRO A 324 8.39 23.93 5.68
CA PRO A 324 7.79 25.20 6.07
C PRO A 324 8.12 25.63 7.51
N GLU A 325 8.48 24.69 8.40
CA GLU A 325 8.70 24.97 9.81
C GLU A 325 10.18 25.07 10.18
N THR A 326 11.00 24.15 9.68
CA THR A 326 12.43 24.07 9.98
C THR A 326 13.29 24.89 9.02
N ARG A 327 12.76 25.24 7.84
CA ARG A 327 13.48 25.95 6.76
C ARG A 327 14.69 25.19 6.21
N LEU A 328 14.83 23.90 6.55
CA LEU A 328 15.68 22.98 5.83
C LEU A 328 14.99 22.60 4.52
N SER A 329 15.71 22.06 3.54
CA SER A 329 15.01 21.37 2.45
C SER A 329 14.24 20.16 2.98
N ALA A 330 13.11 19.82 2.36
CA ALA A 330 12.31 18.66 2.69
C ALA A 330 13.17 17.38 2.68
N TRP A 331 14.07 17.27 1.70
CA TRP A 331 15.07 16.21 1.64
C TRP A 331 15.98 16.17 2.87
N LYS A 332 16.52 17.32 3.28
CA LYS A 332 17.45 17.37 4.41
C LYS A 332 16.75 17.02 5.72
N ARG A 333 15.50 17.47 5.89
CA ARG A 333 14.70 17.13 7.06
C ARG A 333 14.40 15.63 7.10
N ALA A 334 13.98 15.03 5.98
CA ALA A 334 13.78 13.58 5.87
C ALA A 334 15.07 12.78 6.14
N GLN A 335 16.22 13.25 5.66
CA GLN A 335 17.52 12.61 5.92
C GLN A 335 17.84 12.59 7.42
N LEU A 336 17.68 13.73 8.11
CA LEU A 336 17.96 13.83 9.55
C LEU A 336 17.00 12.94 10.35
N ARG A 337 15.74 12.81 9.91
CA ARG A 337 14.78 11.89 10.50
C ARG A 337 15.21 10.43 10.32
N ALA A 338 15.59 10.03 9.09
CA ALA A 338 16.08 8.70 8.81
C ALA A 338 17.32 8.33 9.66
N ILE A 339 18.21 9.28 9.92
CA ILE A 339 19.37 9.10 10.81
C ILE A 339 18.95 8.89 12.27
N ALA A 340 17.97 9.66 12.74
CA ALA A 340 17.46 9.58 14.11
C ALA A 340 16.73 8.26 14.36
N ASP A 341 15.92 7.82 13.39
CA ASP A 341 15.05 6.64 13.51
C ASP A 341 15.77 5.32 13.14
N ALA A 342 16.97 5.39 12.54
CA ALA A 342 17.70 4.21 12.10
C ALA A 342 17.95 3.23 13.26
N SER A 343 17.40 2.02 13.10
CA SER A 343 17.48 0.91 14.06
C SER A 343 18.84 0.24 14.12
N THR A 344 19.68 0.41 13.09
CA THR A 344 21.03 -0.16 13.01
C THR A 344 22.07 0.90 12.63
N ALA A 345 23.34 0.62 12.92
CA ALA A 345 24.45 1.48 12.52
C ALA A 345 24.54 1.61 10.99
N ASP A 346 24.32 0.51 10.27
CA ASP A 346 24.38 0.48 8.80
C ASP A 346 23.31 1.36 8.15
N LEU A 347 22.06 1.28 8.61
CA LEU A 347 20.98 2.15 8.11
C LEU A 347 21.30 3.62 8.39
N ARG A 348 21.84 3.92 9.56
CA ARG A 348 22.25 5.27 9.95
C ARG A 348 23.39 5.78 9.08
N GLN A 349 24.34 4.92 8.75
CA GLN A 349 25.48 5.26 7.89
C GLN A 349 25.02 5.45 6.43
N GLU A 350 24.14 4.57 5.93
CA GLU A 350 23.53 4.68 4.61
C GLU A 350 22.83 6.03 4.45
N ALA A 351 21.96 6.41 5.40
CA ALA A 351 21.26 7.70 5.38
C ALA A 351 22.22 8.92 5.39
N ARG A 352 23.44 8.78 5.92
CA ARG A 352 24.46 9.85 5.91
C ARG A 352 25.25 9.94 4.61
N GLN A 353 25.53 8.80 3.99
CA GLN A 353 26.53 8.68 2.92
C GLN A 353 25.91 8.53 1.54
N ARG A 354 24.74 7.90 1.43
CA ARG A 354 24.07 7.72 0.15
C ARG A 354 23.64 9.09 -0.39
N PRO A 355 23.88 9.38 -1.69
CA PRO A 355 23.49 10.66 -2.27
C PRO A 355 21.98 10.89 -2.15
N ASP A 356 21.18 9.85 -2.43
CA ASP A 356 19.72 9.88 -2.40
C ASP A 356 19.15 9.01 -1.27
N LEU A 357 18.06 9.48 -0.67
CA LEU A 357 17.24 8.71 0.27
C LEU A 357 16.46 7.66 -0.51
N ARG A 358 16.37 6.45 0.06
CA ARG A 358 15.55 5.39 -0.49
C ARG A 358 14.08 5.77 -0.40
N ILE A 359 13.33 5.47 -1.44
CA ILE A 359 11.88 5.54 -1.41
C ILE A 359 11.29 4.17 -1.04
N ALA A 360 10.08 4.14 -0.48
CA ALA A 360 9.40 2.90 -0.15
C ALA A 360 8.87 2.19 -1.42
N ALA A 361 8.74 0.86 -1.37
CA ALA A 361 7.96 0.14 -2.38
C ALA A 361 6.46 0.30 -2.11
N LEU A 362 5.65 0.41 -3.17
CA LEU A 362 4.21 0.53 -3.05
C LEU A 362 3.52 -0.84 -3.02
N GLY A 363 2.68 -1.03 -2.00
CA GLY A 363 1.73 -2.13 -1.92
C GLY A 363 0.41 -1.69 -2.54
N SER A 364 -0.68 -1.73 -1.79
CA SER A 364 -1.95 -1.12 -2.21
C SER A 364 -2.38 -0.09 -1.16
N GLY A 365 -3.61 0.41 -1.28
CA GLY A 365 -4.23 1.29 -0.31
C GLY A 365 -4.28 2.75 -0.73
N SER A 366 -4.16 3.01 -2.03
CA SER A 366 -4.63 4.24 -2.68
C SER A 366 -4.68 4.02 -4.20
N ASP A 367 -5.10 5.05 -4.93
CA ASP A 367 -5.39 5.03 -6.38
C ASP A 367 -4.19 4.74 -7.29
N TYR A 368 -2.97 4.69 -6.76
CA TYR A 368 -1.79 4.26 -7.53
C TYR A 368 -1.81 2.78 -7.92
N THR A 369 -2.62 1.98 -7.22
CA THR A 369 -2.68 0.52 -7.34
C THR A 369 -2.92 0.04 -8.79
N PRO A 370 -3.98 0.47 -9.50
CA PRO A 370 -4.22 0.06 -10.88
C PRO A 370 -3.15 0.55 -11.86
N PHE A 371 -2.56 1.74 -11.64
CA PHE A 371 -1.50 2.26 -12.51
C PHE A 371 -0.23 1.43 -12.42
N LEU A 372 0.28 1.21 -11.21
CA LEU A 372 1.54 0.51 -11.03
C LEU A 372 1.38 -1.00 -11.25
N GLN A 373 0.39 -1.62 -10.62
CA GLN A 373 0.40 -3.06 -10.44
C GLN A 373 -0.43 -3.82 -11.47
N HIS A 374 -1.39 -3.17 -12.11
CA HIS A 374 -2.21 -3.77 -13.16
C HIS A 374 -1.67 -3.48 -14.56
N ILE A 375 -1.33 -2.22 -14.85
CA ILE A 375 -0.87 -1.82 -16.20
C ILE A 375 0.63 -1.47 -16.30
N GLY A 376 1.35 -1.29 -15.18
CA GLY A 376 2.80 -1.06 -15.20
C GLY A 376 3.20 0.36 -15.62
N VAL A 377 2.59 1.38 -15.03
CA VAL A 377 3.00 2.79 -15.18
C VAL A 377 3.91 3.20 -14.02
N ALA A 378 5.03 3.86 -14.32
CA ALA A 378 5.94 4.35 -13.29
C ALA A 378 5.21 5.33 -12.37
N THR A 379 5.27 5.10 -11.06
CA THR A 379 4.35 5.73 -10.13
C THR A 379 5.04 6.23 -8.87
N LEU A 380 4.57 7.36 -8.31
CA LEU A 380 4.94 7.87 -6.99
C LEU A 380 3.69 8.08 -6.13
N ASN A 381 3.81 7.83 -4.83
CA ASN A 381 2.88 8.28 -3.79
C ASN A 381 3.66 9.17 -2.81
N LEU A 382 3.14 10.38 -2.57
CA LEU A 382 3.85 11.46 -1.89
C LEU A 382 2.92 12.16 -0.89
N GLY A 383 3.42 12.45 0.30
CA GLY A 383 2.71 13.20 1.33
C GLY A 383 3.65 13.70 2.42
N PHE A 384 3.25 14.73 3.16
CA PHE A 384 3.92 15.10 4.41
C PHE A 384 3.20 14.45 5.60
N GLY A 385 3.93 14.08 6.66
CA GLY A 385 3.30 13.59 7.88
C GLY A 385 4.24 13.19 9.01
N GLY A 386 3.69 12.49 10.00
CA GLY A 386 4.43 11.98 11.17
C GLY A 386 4.56 12.94 12.35
N GLU A 387 4.03 14.18 12.26
CA GLU A 387 3.99 15.13 13.38
C GLU A 387 2.59 15.73 13.64
N GLY A 388 1.58 15.33 12.87
CA GLY A 388 0.18 15.62 13.16
C GLY A 388 -0.39 14.78 14.31
N GLY A 389 -1.58 15.15 14.79
CA GLY A 389 -2.39 14.29 15.66
C GLY A 389 -2.75 12.96 14.98
N GLY A 390 -3.23 11.97 15.74
CA GLY A 390 -3.68 10.70 15.18
C GLY A 390 -4.97 10.17 15.81
N GLY A 391 -5.44 9.01 15.36
CA GLY A 391 -6.55 8.26 15.98
C GLY A 391 -7.96 8.55 15.47
N ILE A 392 -8.14 9.47 14.51
CA ILE A 392 -9.46 9.79 13.94
C ILE A 392 -9.76 9.14 12.59
N TYR A 393 -8.80 8.44 12.01
CA TYR A 393 -8.90 7.77 10.72
C TYR A 393 -10.24 7.05 10.53
N HIS A 394 -10.90 7.32 9.38
CA HIS A 394 -12.22 6.83 8.95
C HIS A 394 -13.36 6.99 9.98
N SER A 395 -13.25 7.95 10.89
CA SER A 395 -14.27 8.21 11.90
C SER A 395 -15.02 9.51 11.63
N ILE A 396 -16.09 9.74 12.38
CA ILE A 396 -16.83 11.02 12.32
C ILE A 396 -16.01 12.21 12.84
N TYR A 397 -14.88 11.94 13.52
CA TYR A 397 -13.97 12.94 14.07
C TYR A 397 -12.88 13.35 13.11
N ASP A 398 -12.77 12.69 11.94
CA ASP A 398 -12.05 13.24 10.81
C ASP A 398 -12.88 14.39 10.24
N ASP A 399 -12.71 15.56 10.86
CA ASP A 399 -13.41 16.78 10.50
C ASP A 399 -12.44 17.98 10.50
N PHE A 400 -12.92 19.08 9.92
CA PHE A 400 -12.12 20.30 9.79
C PHE A 400 -11.68 20.87 11.15
N LYS A 401 -12.48 20.66 12.21
CA LYS A 401 -12.15 21.13 13.55
C LYS A 401 -10.98 20.34 14.11
N TRP A 402 -10.98 19.03 13.97
CA TRP A 402 -9.86 18.18 14.36
C TRP A 402 -8.59 18.57 13.59
N PHE A 403 -8.68 18.64 12.26
CA PHE A 403 -7.53 18.95 11.38
C PHE A 403 -6.88 20.28 11.77
N THR A 404 -7.68 21.33 11.91
CA THR A 404 -7.18 22.68 12.26
C THR A 404 -6.77 22.87 13.72
N THR A 405 -7.04 21.89 14.59
CA THR A 405 -6.67 21.95 16.01
C THR A 405 -5.44 21.11 16.31
N PHE A 406 -5.32 19.93 15.69
CA PHE A 406 -4.31 18.94 16.08
C PHE A 406 -3.36 18.50 14.96
N ASP A 407 -3.63 18.83 13.70
CA ASP A 407 -2.75 18.50 12.58
C ASP A 407 -2.07 19.78 12.03
N ASP A 408 -2.29 20.14 10.76
CA ASP A 408 -1.70 21.35 10.17
C ASP A 408 -2.53 22.60 10.47
N THR A 409 -2.37 23.11 11.70
CA THR A 409 -3.09 24.30 12.21
C THR A 409 -2.88 25.59 11.40
N SER A 410 -1.86 25.64 10.54
CA SER A 410 -1.51 26.82 9.75
C SER A 410 -1.55 26.61 8.23
N PHE A 411 -1.96 25.43 7.78
CA PHE A 411 -2.04 25.02 6.36
C PHE A 411 -0.72 25.14 5.57
N VAL A 412 0.42 25.17 6.26
CA VAL A 412 1.71 25.39 5.61
C VAL A 412 2.23 24.14 4.90
N TYR A 413 1.81 22.94 5.34
CA TYR A 413 2.16 21.67 4.70
C TYR A 413 1.27 21.36 3.50
N GLY A 414 0.03 21.85 3.47
CA GLY A 414 -0.78 21.83 2.24
C GLY A 414 -0.08 22.59 1.10
N ARG A 415 0.51 23.75 1.41
CA ARG A 415 1.36 24.48 0.45
C ARG A 415 2.63 23.71 0.10
N ALA A 416 3.30 23.10 1.08
CA ALA A 416 4.53 22.33 0.84
C ALA A 416 4.26 21.13 -0.10
N LEU A 417 3.13 20.43 0.05
CA LEU A 417 2.72 19.37 -0.85
C LEU A 417 2.46 19.90 -2.26
N ALA A 418 1.68 20.98 -2.39
CA ALA A 418 1.39 21.60 -3.70
C ALA A 418 2.68 22.03 -4.42
N GLN A 419 3.66 22.57 -3.68
CA GLN A 419 4.97 22.92 -4.24
C GLN A 419 5.78 21.69 -4.63
N THR A 420 5.77 20.63 -3.81
CA THR A 420 6.51 19.38 -4.07
C THR A 420 5.96 18.67 -5.30
N VAL A 421 4.67 18.33 -5.31
CA VAL A 421 4.06 17.58 -6.40
C VAL A 421 3.90 18.46 -7.64
N GLY A 422 3.54 19.73 -7.48
CA GLY A 422 3.53 20.70 -8.58
C GLY A 422 4.91 20.93 -9.20
N THR A 423 6.01 20.82 -8.46
CA THR A 423 7.36 20.85 -9.07
C THR A 423 7.65 19.54 -9.80
N ALA A 424 7.27 18.40 -9.23
CA ALA A 424 7.46 17.10 -9.84
C ALA A 424 6.69 16.96 -11.16
N VAL A 425 5.40 17.31 -11.18
CA VAL A 425 4.56 17.28 -12.39
C VAL A 425 5.14 18.19 -13.47
N MET A 426 5.59 19.41 -13.14
CA MET A 426 6.15 20.35 -14.11
C MET A 426 7.44 19.79 -14.72
N ARG A 427 8.36 19.27 -13.89
CA ARG A 427 9.62 18.69 -14.37
C ARG A 427 9.36 17.48 -15.27
N LEU A 428 8.44 16.60 -14.90
CA LEU A 428 8.05 15.47 -15.75
C LEU A 428 7.38 15.93 -17.05
N ALA A 429 6.55 16.96 -16.99
CA ALA A 429 5.81 17.47 -18.15
C ALA A 429 6.72 18.16 -19.16
N ASP A 430 7.80 18.82 -18.70
CA ASP A 430 8.67 19.65 -19.56
C ASP A 430 10.02 19.02 -19.90
N ALA A 431 10.46 17.95 -19.23
CA ALA A 431 11.77 17.34 -19.50
C ALA A 431 11.90 16.84 -20.95
N ASP A 432 13.05 17.05 -21.60
CA ASP A 432 13.26 16.50 -22.94
C ASP A 432 13.28 14.96 -22.92
N VAL A 433 14.03 14.39 -21.98
CA VAL A 433 14.04 12.96 -21.65
C VAL A 433 13.29 12.74 -20.34
N VAL A 434 12.43 11.73 -20.26
CA VAL A 434 11.78 11.38 -18.99
C VAL A 434 12.85 11.01 -17.95
N PRO A 435 12.82 11.57 -16.73
CA PRO A 435 13.91 11.51 -15.76
C PRO A 435 13.94 10.17 -15.00
N TYR A 436 13.96 9.06 -15.74
CA TYR A 436 14.14 7.73 -15.16
C TYR A 436 15.63 7.42 -14.98
N GLN A 437 15.98 6.88 -13.82
CA GLN A 437 17.32 6.38 -13.51
C GLN A 437 17.25 4.94 -12.97
N PHE A 438 18.17 4.08 -13.38
CA PHE A 438 18.02 2.64 -13.16
C PHE A 438 18.98 2.05 -12.12
N THR A 439 19.99 2.79 -11.69
CA THR A 439 20.97 2.31 -10.68
C THR A 439 20.31 2.09 -9.33
N ALA A 440 19.53 3.06 -8.85
CA ALA A 440 18.76 2.94 -7.60
C ALA A 440 17.77 1.76 -7.64
N PHE A 441 17.11 1.55 -8.78
CA PHE A 441 16.25 0.38 -9.00
C PHE A 441 17.04 -0.93 -8.93
N ALA A 442 18.16 -1.04 -9.64
CA ALA A 442 18.98 -2.24 -9.68
C ALA A 442 19.54 -2.63 -8.29
N GLU A 443 20.07 -1.64 -7.56
CA GLU A 443 20.52 -1.83 -6.17
C GLU A 443 19.40 -2.34 -5.26
N THR A 444 18.20 -1.75 -5.40
CA THR A 444 17.07 -2.07 -4.53
C THR A 444 16.49 -3.44 -4.83
N VAL A 445 16.37 -3.84 -6.11
CA VAL A 445 15.98 -5.20 -6.49
C VAL A 445 16.99 -6.22 -5.96
N GLY A 446 18.30 -5.92 -6.05
CA GLY A 446 19.33 -6.78 -5.46
C GLY A 446 19.14 -7.01 -3.96
N ARG A 447 18.77 -5.97 -3.20
CA ARG A 447 18.39 -6.10 -1.79
C ARG A 447 17.19 -7.02 -1.60
N TYR A 448 16.13 -6.87 -2.40
CA TYR A 448 14.95 -7.73 -2.29
C TYR A 448 15.24 -9.20 -2.59
N VAL A 449 16.14 -9.49 -3.54
CA VAL A 449 16.61 -10.87 -3.80
C VAL A 449 17.30 -11.43 -2.55
N LYS A 450 18.19 -10.66 -1.90
CA LYS A 450 18.84 -11.09 -0.66
C LYS A 450 17.86 -11.25 0.51
N GLU A 451 16.80 -10.45 0.57
CA GLU A 451 15.75 -10.61 1.57
C GLU A 451 14.97 -11.93 1.40
N VAL A 452 14.65 -12.35 0.17
CA VAL A 452 13.94 -13.63 -0.05
C VAL A 452 14.83 -14.85 0.12
N GLU A 453 16.13 -14.75 -0.20
CA GLU A 453 17.13 -15.77 0.16
C GLU A 453 17.22 -15.95 1.68
N LYS A 454 17.35 -14.83 2.40
CA LYS A 454 17.40 -14.83 3.86
C LYS A 454 16.11 -15.38 4.47
N LEU A 455 14.94 -15.04 3.93
CA LEU A 455 13.66 -15.57 4.37
C LEU A 455 13.59 -17.10 4.26
N LEU A 456 14.08 -17.68 3.16
CA LEU A 456 14.14 -19.14 3.00
C LEU A 456 15.05 -19.75 4.09
N GLN A 457 16.23 -19.17 4.28
CA GLN A 457 17.18 -19.63 5.29
C GLN A 457 16.59 -19.56 6.71
N GLU A 458 15.99 -18.43 7.08
CA GLU A 458 15.33 -18.24 8.38
C GLU A 458 14.21 -19.27 8.59
N LYS A 459 13.43 -19.60 7.55
CA LYS A 459 12.41 -20.66 7.63
C LYS A 459 13.04 -22.04 7.84
N GLN A 460 14.10 -22.37 7.13
CA GLN A 460 14.81 -23.63 7.33
C GLN A 460 15.33 -23.75 8.76
N ASP A 461 15.99 -22.70 9.27
CA ASP A 461 16.53 -22.68 10.63
C ASP A 461 15.42 -22.78 11.68
N THR A 462 14.33 -22.04 11.50
CA THR A 462 13.16 -22.12 12.39
C THR A 462 12.56 -23.52 12.43
N VAL A 463 12.41 -24.18 11.28
CA VAL A 463 11.87 -25.54 11.21
C VAL A 463 12.84 -26.56 11.83
N ARG A 464 14.15 -26.45 11.58
CA ARG A 464 15.18 -27.31 12.20
C ARG A 464 15.11 -27.21 13.72
N GLU A 465 15.12 -25.99 14.24
CA GLU A 465 15.12 -25.75 15.68
C GLU A 465 13.81 -26.25 16.32
N ARG A 466 12.66 -25.95 15.74
CA ARG A 466 11.39 -26.45 16.28
C ARG A 466 11.32 -27.98 16.27
N ASN A 467 11.73 -28.63 15.18
CA ASN A 467 11.71 -30.08 15.10
C ASN A 467 12.67 -30.72 16.12
N ARG A 468 13.84 -30.10 16.34
CA ARG A 468 14.76 -30.48 17.40
C ARG A 468 14.13 -30.35 18.79
N GLN A 469 13.47 -29.23 19.07
CA GLN A 469 12.74 -29.03 20.34
C GLN A 469 11.63 -30.06 20.55
N LEU A 470 10.95 -30.50 19.48
CA LEU A 470 10.00 -31.60 19.54
C LEU A 470 10.69 -32.92 19.88
N ASP A 471 11.81 -33.24 19.21
CA ASP A 471 12.58 -34.47 19.43
C ASP A 471 13.19 -34.53 20.85
N GLU A 472 13.60 -33.39 21.39
CA GLU A 472 14.12 -33.23 22.76
C GLU A 472 13.00 -33.17 23.83
N GLY A 473 11.72 -33.12 23.44
CA GLY A 473 10.58 -33.05 24.36
C GLY A 473 10.40 -31.69 25.05
N VAL A 474 11.03 -30.62 24.55
CA VAL A 474 11.06 -29.27 25.17
C VAL A 474 9.65 -28.74 25.41
N PHE A 475 8.76 -28.84 24.41
CA PHE A 475 7.39 -28.32 24.52
C PHE A 475 6.59 -29.01 25.62
N THR A 476 6.74 -30.32 25.78
CA THR A 476 6.05 -31.08 26.82
C THR A 476 6.66 -30.81 28.20
N ALA A 477 8.00 -30.75 28.29
CA ALA A 477 8.71 -30.55 29.56
C ALA A 477 8.55 -29.13 30.13
N THR A 478 8.30 -28.13 29.28
CA THR A 478 8.18 -26.71 29.68
C THR A 478 6.73 -26.21 29.73
N ALA A 479 5.76 -27.00 29.26
CA ALA A 479 4.34 -26.66 29.41
C ALA A 479 3.92 -26.71 30.89
N ASP A 480 3.10 -25.75 31.32
CA ASP A 480 2.46 -25.79 32.65
C ASP A 480 1.43 -26.93 32.67
N PRO A 481 1.62 -27.98 33.49
CA PRO A 481 0.67 -29.10 33.55
C PRO A 481 -0.75 -28.70 33.97
N ARG A 482 -0.93 -27.51 34.54
CA ARG A 482 -2.23 -26.95 34.94
C ARG A 482 -2.87 -26.08 33.86
N GLN A 483 -2.15 -25.74 32.80
CA GLN A 483 -2.64 -24.96 31.67
C GLN A 483 -2.37 -25.70 30.35
N PRO A 484 -3.36 -26.44 29.82
CA PRO A 484 -3.18 -27.23 28.62
C PRO A 484 -2.70 -26.37 27.44
N SER A 485 -1.56 -26.75 26.86
CA SER A 485 -1.06 -26.21 25.60
C SER A 485 -0.70 -27.37 24.68
N VAL A 486 -1.08 -27.27 23.41
CA VAL A 486 -0.75 -28.29 22.42
C VAL A 486 0.64 -27.97 21.84
N PRO A 487 1.59 -28.94 21.80
CA PRO A 487 2.85 -28.75 21.09
C PRO A 487 2.60 -28.42 19.61
N PRO A 488 3.45 -27.61 18.98
CA PRO A 488 3.30 -27.34 17.55
C PRO A 488 3.49 -28.61 16.73
N ALA A 489 2.84 -28.68 15.57
CA ALA A 489 3.04 -29.80 14.65
C ALA A 489 4.49 -29.84 14.14
N ARG A 490 5.03 -31.05 13.96
CA ARG A 490 6.27 -31.26 13.23
C ARG A 490 6.05 -30.84 11.78
N GLU A 491 7.02 -30.15 11.18
CA GLU A 491 6.95 -29.80 9.76
C GLU A 491 8.11 -30.39 8.98
N GLU A 492 7.90 -30.56 7.69
CA GLU A 492 8.95 -30.92 6.75
C GLU A 492 9.94 -29.76 6.59
N LEU A 493 11.23 -30.10 6.50
CA LEU A 493 12.28 -29.11 6.28
C LEU A 493 12.10 -28.49 4.88
N PRO A 494 12.08 -27.15 4.75
CA PRO A 494 12.04 -26.51 3.44
C PRO A 494 13.22 -26.97 2.56
N PRO A 495 12.99 -27.24 1.27
CA PRO A 495 14.05 -27.61 0.35
C PRO A 495 15.00 -26.42 0.11
N TYR A 496 16.16 -26.71 -0.49
CA TYR A 496 17.00 -25.66 -1.07
C TYR A 496 16.38 -25.21 -2.40
N LEU A 497 16.34 -23.90 -2.63
CA LEU A 497 15.91 -23.29 -3.89
C LEU A 497 17.10 -22.64 -4.59
N SER A 498 17.14 -22.70 -5.91
CA SER A 498 18.19 -22.05 -6.70
C SER A 498 17.81 -20.61 -7.02
N PHE A 499 18.51 -19.64 -6.40
CA PHE A 499 18.34 -18.20 -6.69
C PHE A 499 19.26 -17.69 -7.82
N ALA A 500 20.11 -18.56 -8.38
CA ALA A 500 21.04 -18.20 -9.45
C ALA A 500 20.39 -17.48 -10.66
N PRO A 501 19.15 -17.82 -11.10
CA PRO A 501 18.49 -17.04 -12.15
C PRO A 501 18.26 -15.58 -11.77
N LEU A 502 17.87 -15.30 -10.52
CA LEU A 502 17.66 -13.94 -10.02
C LEU A 502 18.98 -13.19 -9.84
N ASP A 503 19.99 -13.83 -9.23
CA ASP A 503 21.32 -13.23 -9.08
C ASP A 503 21.90 -12.81 -10.44
N ASN A 504 21.84 -13.70 -11.44
CA ASN A 504 22.31 -13.41 -12.79
C ASN A 504 21.53 -12.25 -13.46
N ALA A 505 20.20 -12.19 -13.23
CA ALA A 505 19.37 -11.13 -13.76
C ALA A 505 19.68 -9.78 -13.10
N VAL A 506 19.91 -9.74 -11.79
CA VAL A 506 20.33 -8.55 -11.05
C VAL A 506 21.71 -8.07 -11.52
N ASP A 507 22.67 -8.97 -11.71
CA ASP A 507 24.00 -8.61 -12.22
C ASP A 507 23.93 -8.01 -13.65
N ALA A 508 23.09 -8.59 -14.51
CA ALA A 508 22.85 -8.04 -15.85
C ALA A 508 22.17 -6.66 -15.79
N LEU A 509 21.19 -6.50 -14.90
CA LEU A 509 20.49 -5.24 -14.66
C LEU A 509 21.45 -4.15 -14.17
N ASN A 510 22.32 -4.45 -13.20
CA ASN A 510 23.33 -3.51 -12.70
C ASN A 510 24.21 -2.97 -13.83
N ARG A 511 24.76 -3.87 -14.66
CA ARG A 511 25.60 -3.47 -15.81
C ARG A 511 24.84 -2.61 -16.83
N ALA A 512 23.58 -2.95 -17.10
CA ALA A 512 22.74 -2.20 -18.04
C ALA A 512 22.37 -0.81 -17.48
N ALA A 513 22.02 -0.73 -16.19
CA ALA A 513 21.74 0.51 -15.50
C ALA A 513 22.96 1.46 -15.52
N GLU A 514 24.14 0.97 -15.15
CA GLU A 514 25.35 1.77 -15.22
C GLU A 514 25.70 2.23 -16.64
N ARG A 515 25.49 1.38 -17.66
CA ARG A 515 25.68 1.76 -19.06
C ARG A 515 24.73 2.88 -19.45
N TYR A 516 23.45 2.77 -19.07
CA TYR A 516 22.46 3.81 -19.31
C TYR A 516 22.86 5.13 -18.65
N GLU A 517 23.21 5.14 -17.36
CA GLU A 517 23.59 6.40 -16.67
C GLU A 517 24.83 7.04 -17.28
N ARG A 518 25.84 6.25 -17.68
CA ARG A 518 27.02 6.77 -18.38
C ARG A 518 26.65 7.38 -19.74
N ALA A 519 25.79 6.72 -20.51
CA ALA A 519 25.32 7.21 -21.79
C ALA A 519 24.48 8.50 -21.64
N PHE A 520 23.62 8.55 -20.62
CA PHE A 520 22.81 9.72 -20.30
C PHE A 520 23.69 10.92 -19.91
N ALA A 521 24.64 10.73 -18.99
CA ALA A 521 25.59 11.76 -18.59
C ALA A 521 26.40 12.31 -19.77
N LYS A 522 26.85 11.43 -20.69
CA LYS A 522 27.53 11.86 -21.92
C LYS A 522 26.62 12.70 -22.83
N ALA A 523 25.36 12.28 -23.01
CA ALA A 523 24.39 13.00 -23.83
C ALA A 523 23.91 14.32 -23.22
N GLN A 524 23.92 14.43 -21.89
CA GLN A 524 23.67 15.67 -21.15
C GLN A 524 24.83 16.67 -21.26
N GLY A 525 26.03 16.20 -21.61
CA GLY A 525 27.18 17.07 -21.90
C GLY A 525 26.88 18.13 -22.96
N ASN A 526 27.72 19.17 -23.01
CA ASN A 526 27.54 20.33 -23.92
C ASN A 526 26.17 21.01 -23.79
N GLY A 527 25.64 21.10 -22.56
CA GLY A 527 24.36 21.76 -22.29
C GLY A 527 23.13 21.00 -22.77
N GLY A 528 23.21 19.68 -22.95
CA GLY A 528 22.08 18.83 -23.32
C GLY A 528 21.64 18.92 -24.78
N ALA A 529 22.47 19.47 -25.68
CA ALA A 529 22.12 19.63 -27.09
C ALA A 529 21.75 18.32 -27.80
N ALA A 530 22.30 17.18 -27.36
CA ALA A 530 21.93 15.86 -27.87
C ALA A 530 20.52 15.43 -27.41
N LEU A 531 20.13 15.81 -26.19
CA LEU A 531 18.83 15.48 -25.59
C LEU A 531 17.69 16.34 -26.14
N ALA A 532 17.99 17.47 -26.77
CA ALA A 532 17.00 18.33 -27.43
C ALA A 532 16.63 17.85 -28.86
N ARG A 533 17.27 16.79 -29.37
CA ARG A 533 17.05 16.32 -30.75
C ARG A 533 15.73 15.55 -30.90
N PRO A 534 15.09 15.55 -32.09
CA PRO A 534 13.82 14.84 -32.31
C PRO A 534 13.87 13.33 -32.01
N GLU A 535 15.02 12.68 -32.19
CA GLU A 535 15.22 11.24 -31.95
C GLU A 535 14.99 10.85 -30.48
N VAL A 536 15.02 11.81 -29.54
CA VAL A 536 14.68 11.62 -28.13
C VAL A 536 13.25 11.13 -27.93
N GLN A 537 12.33 11.38 -28.88
CA GLN A 537 10.99 10.82 -28.82
C GLN A 537 10.99 9.29 -28.81
N ALA A 538 11.88 8.66 -29.60
CA ALA A 538 12.02 7.20 -29.62
C ALA A 538 12.67 6.65 -28.33
N LEU A 539 13.55 7.43 -27.71
CA LEU A 539 14.10 7.13 -26.39
C LEU A 539 13.01 7.17 -25.31
N ASN A 540 12.20 8.23 -25.25
CA ASN A 540 11.10 8.33 -24.29
C ASN A 540 10.08 7.21 -24.44
N ALA A 541 9.74 6.84 -25.69
CA ALA A 541 8.88 5.70 -25.96
C ALA A 541 9.47 4.38 -25.43
N THR A 542 10.79 4.22 -25.49
CA THR A 542 11.50 3.05 -24.95
C THR A 542 11.52 3.08 -23.41
N LEU A 543 11.82 4.23 -22.82
CA LEU A 543 11.83 4.40 -21.36
C LEU A 543 10.47 4.10 -20.73
N ARG A 544 9.36 4.53 -21.34
CA ARG A 544 7.99 4.19 -20.87
C ARG A 544 7.70 2.68 -20.81
N GLN A 545 8.41 1.86 -21.60
CA GLN A 545 8.24 0.41 -21.59
C GLN A 545 9.00 -0.28 -20.44
N SER A 546 9.90 0.44 -19.74
CA SER A 546 10.74 -0.15 -18.70
C SER A 546 9.91 -0.71 -17.54
N GLU A 547 9.00 0.07 -16.98
CA GLU A 547 8.12 -0.39 -15.90
C GLU A 547 7.20 -1.53 -16.36
N ARG A 548 6.66 -1.42 -17.59
CA ARG A 548 5.78 -2.45 -18.19
C ARG A 548 6.48 -3.79 -18.41
N ALA A 549 7.78 -3.77 -18.68
CA ALA A 549 8.57 -4.99 -18.84
C ALA A 549 8.66 -5.83 -17.54
N LEU A 550 8.28 -5.24 -16.39
CA LEU A 550 8.19 -5.92 -15.10
C LEU A 550 6.83 -6.62 -14.88
N MET A 551 5.92 -6.56 -15.86
CA MET A 551 4.60 -7.21 -15.80
C MET A 551 4.65 -8.68 -16.26
N SER A 552 3.83 -9.52 -15.63
CA SER A 552 3.46 -10.85 -16.14
C SER A 552 2.09 -10.82 -16.79
N ALA A 553 1.97 -11.36 -18.01
CA ALA A 553 0.68 -11.52 -18.69
C ALA A 553 -0.27 -12.47 -17.94
N ALA A 554 0.27 -13.47 -17.24
CA ALA A 554 -0.52 -14.39 -16.40
C ALA A 554 -0.92 -13.77 -15.05
N GLY A 555 -0.29 -12.67 -14.67
CA GLY A 555 -0.40 -12.10 -13.33
C GLY A 555 0.30 -12.92 -12.25
N LEU A 556 0.04 -12.58 -10.99
CA LEU A 556 0.55 -13.30 -9.82
C LEU A 556 -0.34 -14.52 -9.48
N PRO A 557 0.25 -15.59 -8.90
CA PRO A 557 -0.52 -16.76 -8.48
C PRO A 557 -1.69 -16.39 -7.56
N ARG A 558 -2.87 -16.99 -7.82
CA ARG A 558 -4.16 -16.75 -7.11
C ARG A 558 -4.78 -15.36 -7.31
N ARG A 559 -4.06 -14.40 -7.89
CA ARG A 559 -4.51 -13.00 -8.03
C ARG A 559 -4.03 -12.39 -9.35
N PRO A 560 -4.52 -12.90 -10.50
CA PRO A 560 -4.01 -12.55 -11.83
C PRO A 560 -4.24 -11.08 -12.24
N TRP A 561 -5.07 -10.34 -11.49
CA TRP A 561 -5.24 -8.90 -11.68
C TRP A 561 -3.97 -8.13 -11.32
N TYR A 562 -3.24 -8.54 -10.29
CA TYR A 562 -1.92 -7.98 -9.98
C TYR A 562 -0.87 -8.62 -10.88
N ARG A 563 -0.21 -7.81 -11.70
CA ARG A 563 0.71 -8.28 -12.76
C ARG A 563 2.16 -7.95 -12.50
N HIS A 564 2.44 -6.97 -11.66
CA HIS A 564 3.80 -6.50 -11.38
C HIS A 564 4.63 -7.54 -10.59
N GLN A 565 5.80 -7.91 -11.12
CA GLN A 565 6.65 -8.95 -10.53
C GLN A 565 7.56 -8.48 -9.40
N ILE A 566 7.77 -7.17 -9.25
CA ILE A 566 8.58 -6.57 -8.18
C ILE A 566 7.73 -6.08 -7.00
N TYR A 567 6.56 -5.48 -7.23
CA TYR A 567 5.73 -4.84 -6.20
C TYR A 567 4.28 -5.33 -6.26
N ALA A 568 3.71 -5.77 -5.15
CA ALA A 568 2.27 -5.99 -5.02
C ALA A 568 1.84 -5.86 -3.55
N PRO A 569 0.56 -5.61 -3.23
CA PRO A 569 0.04 -5.84 -1.88
C PRO A 569 0.30 -7.29 -1.45
N GLY A 570 0.32 -7.57 -0.16
CA GLY A 570 0.47 -8.95 0.30
C GLY A 570 -0.87 -9.68 0.43
N PHE A 571 -0.88 -10.96 0.06
CA PHE A 571 -2.08 -11.79 0.06
C PHE A 571 -2.75 -11.91 1.44
N TYR A 572 -1.94 -11.91 2.51
CA TYR A 572 -2.38 -11.95 3.91
C TYR A 572 -1.95 -10.71 4.74
N THR A 573 -1.37 -9.69 4.11
CA THR A 573 -1.08 -8.39 4.77
C THR A 573 -1.98 -7.26 4.28
N GLY A 574 -2.62 -7.43 3.11
CA GLY A 574 -3.41 -6.41 2.42
C GLY A 574 -2.52 -5.30 1.87
N TYR A 575 -2.79 -4.05 2.24
CA TYR A 575 -2.07 -2.86 1.75
C TYR A 575 -0.54 -2.96 1.88
N GLY A 576 -0.03 -3.63 2.93
CA GLY A 576 1.40 -3.80 3.12
C GLY A 576 2.06 -4.52 1.93
N VAL A 577 3.08 -3.90 1.35
CA VAL A 577 3.80 -4.40 0.17
C VAL A 577 4.50 -5.73 0.42
N LYS A 578 4.47 -6.59 -0.59
CA LYS A 578 5.38 -7.74 -0.75
C LYS A 578 6.29 -7.45 -1.93
N THR A 579 7.59 -7.37 -1.67
CA THR A 579 8.61 -7.26 -2.70
C THR A 579 8.94 -8.65 -3.25
N LEU A 580 9.09 -8.74 -4.57
CA LEU A 580 9.16 -10.01 -5.31
C LEU A 580 7.99 -10.94 -4.91
N PRO A 581 6.73 -10.46 -5.00
CA PRO A 581 5.58 -11.06 -4.32
C PRO A 581 5.39 -12.54 -4.64
N GLY A 582 5.54 -12.96 -5.92
CA GLY A 582 5.41 -14.36 -6.31
C GLY A 582 6.39 -15.28 -5.58
N VAL A 583 7.64 -14.86 -5.44
CA VAL A 583 8.68 -15.65 -4.73
C VAL A 583 8.46 -15.61 -3.23
N ARG A 584 8.30 -14.40 -2.68
CA ARG A 584 8.18 -14.18 -1.23
C ARG A 584 6.97 -14.90 -0.66
N GLU A 585 5.81 -14.76 -1.29
CA GLU A 585 4.57 -15.36 -0.80
C GLU A 585 4.58 -16.88 -0.92
N ALA A 586 5.15 -17.42 -1.99
CA ALA A 586 5.30 -18.87 -2.13
C ALA A 586 6.18 -19.47 -1.01
N ILE A 587 7.28 -18.79 -0.64
CA ILE A 587 8.11 -19.16 0.51
C ILE A 587 7.35 -19.00 1.83
N GLU A 588 6.62 -17.90 2.02
CA GLU A 588 5.80 -17.64 3.21
C GLU A 588 4.77 -18.75 3.43
N GLN A 589 4.08 -19.14 2.35
CA GLN A 589 3.02 -20.15 2.30
C GLN A 589 3.54 -21.58 2.17
N LYS A 590 4.87 -21.78 2.17
CA LYS A 590 5.53 -23.09 2.07
C LYS A 590 5.18 -23.85 0.77
N ASN A 591 4.84 -23.12 -0.30
CA ASN A 591 4.61 -23.68 -1.63
C ASN A 591 5.92 -23.63 -2.43
N TRP A 592 6.79 -24.61 -2.18
CA TRP A 592 8.16 -24.61 -2.71
C TRP A 592 8.24 -24.75 -4.24
N SER A 593 7.31 -25.49 -4.86
CA SER A 593 7.24 -25.62 -6.31
C SER A 593 6.84 -24.30 -6.98
N GLU A 594 5.88 -23.58 -6.39
CA GLU A 594 5.53 -22.23 -6.86
C GLU A 594 6.69 -21.26 -6.65
N ALA A 595 7.45 -21.36 -5.55
CA ALA A 595 8.60 -20.51 -5.31
C ALA A 595 9.66 -20.66 -6.41
N GLU A 596 9.97 -21.90 -6.83
CA GLU A 596 10.89 -22.16 -7.94
C GLU A 596 10.39 -21.59 -9.28
N GLN A 597 9.10 -21.77 -9.58
CA GLN A 597 8.47 -21.20 -10.79
C GLN A 597 8.52 -19.67 -10.79
N GLN A 598 8.24 -19.04 -9.64
CA GLN A 598 8.22 -17.59 -9.51
C GLN A 598 9.62 -16.97 -9.49
N ILE A 599 10.64 -17.70 -9.03
CA ILE A 599 12.06 -17.29 -9.19
C ILE A 599 12.38 -17.14 -10.67
N ALA A 600 12.03 -18.13 -11.49
CA ALA A 600 12.24 -18.08 -12.93
C ALA A 600 11.42 -16.97 -13.62
N ALA A 601 10.13 -16.83 -13.27
CA ALA A 601 9.26 -15.81 -13.85
C ALA A 601 9.74 -14.38 -13.52
N THR A 602 10.14 -14.14 -12.27
CA THR A 602 10.69 -12.85 -11.84
C THR A 602 12.02 -12.56 -12.52
N ALA A 603 12.92 -13.54 -12.66
CA ALA A 603 14.17 -13.39 -13.40
C ALA A 603 13.93 -13.04 -14.88
N GLN A 604 12.91 -13.65 -15.50
CA GLN A 604 12.53 -13.33 -16.88
C GLN A 604 12.01 -11.89 -17.03
N ALA A 605 11.19 -11.42 -16.09
CA ALA A 605 10.70 -10.04 -16.07
C ALA A 605 11.87 -9.04 -15.89
N LEU A 606 12.81 -9.34 -15.00
CA LEU A 606 14.03 -8.54 -14.85
C LEU A 606 14.86 -8.53 -16.14
N ALA A 607 15.04 -9.67 -16.80
CA ALA A 607 15.76 -9.74 -18.08
C ALA A 607 15.07 -8.92 -19.19
N ALA A 608 13.73 -8.92 -19.24
CA ALA A 608 12.97 -8.09 -20.17
C ALA A 608 13.19 -6.60 -19.89
N HIS A 609 13.11 -6.19 -18.62
CA HIS A 609 13.44 -4.82 -18.20
C HIS A 609 14.88 -4.43 -18.54
N THR A 610 15.86 -5.29 -18.25
CA THR A 610 17.27 -5.09 -18.61
C THR A 610 17.45 -4.87 -20.12
N SER A 611 16.70 -5.60 -20.96
CA SER A 611 16.73 -5.39 -22.41
C SER A 611 16.20 -4.01 -22.82
N VAL A 612 15.13 -3.52 -22.17
CA VAL A 612 14.62 -2.16 -22.39
C VAL A 612 15.65 -1.11 -22.01
N VAL A 613 16.27 -1.23 -20.83
CA VAL A 613 17.31 -0.31 -20.35
C VAL A 613 18.53 -0.32 -21.29
N GLY A 614 18.94 -1.50 -21.75
CA GLY A 614 20.02 -1.65 -22.72
C GLY A 614 19.74 -0.95 -24.05
N ARG A 615 18.52 -1.06 -24.58
CA ARG A 615 18.10 -0.33 -25.79
C ARG A 615 18.07 1.18 -25.58
N ALA A 616 17.61 1.65 -24.42
CA ALA A 616 17.64 3.08 -24.08
C ALA A 616 19.08 3.61 -24.03
N ALA A 617 20.02 2.85 -23.46
CA ALA A 617 21.43 3.21 -23.44
C ALA A 617 22.02 3.31 -24.87
N GLU A 618 21.69 2.35 -25.75
CA GLU A 618 22.12 2.39 -27.16
C GLU A 618 21.56 3.60 -27.93
N GLN A 619 20.32 4.00 -27.63
CA GLN A 619 19.72 5.19 -28.23
C GLN A 619 20.44 6.46 -27.76
N LEU A 620 20.78 6.56 -26.47
CA LEU A 620 21.56 7.68 -25.92
C LEU A 620 22.98 7.75 -26.52
N GLU A 621 23.66 6.61 -26.67
CA GLU A 621 24.97 6.53 -27.31
C GLU A 621 24.93 7.01 -28.77
N LYS A 622 23.84 6.75 -29.51
CA LYS A 622 23.65 7.27 -30.88
C LYS A 622 23.35 8.76 -30.92
N LEU A 623 22.67 9.31 -29.90
CA LEU A 623 22.41 10.74 -29.77
C LEU A 623 23.71 11.52 -29.51
N ALA A 624 24.64 10.94 -28.74
CA ALA A 624 25.93 11.51 -28.39
C ALA A 624 27.09 10.52 -28.68
N PRO A 625 27.45 10.32 -29.96
CA PRO A 625 28.43 9.33 -30.40
C PRO A 625 29.82 9.51 -29.79
#